data_AF-A0A0X3BNQ0-F1
#
_entry.id   AF-A0A0X3BNQ0-F1
#
_cell.length_a   1.000
_cell.length_b   1.000
_cell.length_c   1.000
_cell.angle_alpha   90.00
_cell.angle_beta   90.00
_cell.angle_gamma   90.00
#
_symmetry.space_group_name_H-M   'P 1'
#
loop_
_entity.id
_entity.type
_entity.pdbx_description
1 polymer ?
#
loop_
_entity_poly.entity_id
_entity_poly.type
_entity_poly.pdbx_seq_one_letter_code
_entity_poly.pdbx_strand_id
1 'polypeptide(L)'
;MLIPIKHDDQRLWVDLSFGYEKHIYVGSTAELSRYLLTNARVDGILSDEEVTPDVTRAVTRLVDEGVDWEDVISQVSDCYGIPADFVEGIVSPVGA
;
A
#
# COMPACT_ATOMS: atom_id res chain seq x y z
N MET A 1 0.47 -5.26 4.17
CA MET A 1 0.72 -3.86 3.76
C MET A 1 1.22 -3.94 2.35
N LEU A 2 0.60 -3.19 1.43
CA LEU A 2 0.91 -3.35 0.02
C LEU A 2 1.89 -2.27 -0.47
N ILE A 3 3.14 -2.65 -0.70
CA ILE A 3 4.19 -1.72 -1.11
C ILE A 3 4.47 -1.87 -2.61
N PRO A 4 4.36 -0.77 -3.39
CA PRO A 4 4.74 -0.78 -4.80
C PRO A 4 6.26 -0.75 -4.95
N ILE A 5 6.80 -1.67 -5.75
CA ILE A 5 8.22 -1.77 -6.09
C ILE A 5 8.36 -1.76 -7.61
N LYS A 6 9.30 -0.97 -8.12
CA LYS A 6 9.68 -1.00 -9.53
C LYS A 6 10.71 -2.10 -9.76
N HIS A 7 10.42 -3.05 -10.65
CA HIS A 7 11.32 -4.13 -11.07
C HIS A 7 11.25 -4.27 -12.60
N ASP A 8 12.37 -4.07 -13.29
CA ASP A 8 12.47 -4.18 -14.76
C ASP A 8 11.35 -3.44 -15.52
N ASP A 9 11.14 -2.18 -15.17
CA ASP A 9 10.09 -1.30 -15.71
C ASP A 9 8.63 -1.73 -15.46
N GLN A 10 8.42 -2.79 -14.68
CA GLN A 10 7.11 -3.19 -14.18
C GLN A 10 6.92 -2.76 -12.72
N ARG A 11 5.70 -2.39 -12.36
CA ARG A 11 5.29 -2.20 -10.97
C ARG A 11 4.82 -3.55 -10.42
N LEU A 12 5.41 -3.95 -9.31
CA LEU A 12 5.01 -5.10 -8.51
C LEU A 12 4.51 -4.61 -7.17
N TRP A 13 3.50 -5.27 -6.63
CA TRP A 13 2.94 -4.98 -5.32
C TRP A 13 3.32 -6.07 -4.35
N VAL A 14 4.15 -5.73 -3.37
CA VAL A 14 4.59 -6.70 -2.38
C VAL A 14 3.69 -6.56 -1.16
N ASP A 15 2.94 -7.62 -0.86
CA ASP A 15 2.23 -7.71 0.40
C ASP A 15 3.21 -8.12 1.50
N LEU A 16 3.38 -7.21 2.46
CA LEU A 16 4.32 -7.30 3.55
C LEU A 16 3.59 -7.29 4.89
N SER A 17 3.97 -8.20 5.77
CA SER A 17 3.56 -8.20 7.17
C SER A 17 4.77 -8.13 8.11
N PHE A 18 4.53 -7.52 9.27
CA PHE A 18 5.48 -7.50 10.39
C PHE A 18 4.87 -8.26 11.55
N GLY A 19 5.62 -9.18 12.15
CA GLY A 19 5.20 -9.84 13.37
C GLY A 19 5.11 -8.85 14.53
N TYR A 20 3.96 -8.82 15.22
CA TYR A 20 3.71 -7.90 16.35
C TYR A 20 4.07 -8.49 17.72
N GLU A 21 4.57 -9.72 17.77
CA GLU A 21 4.66 -10.52 19.00
C GLU A 21 5.70 -10.03 20.02
N LYS A 22 6.57 -9.07 19.66
CA LYS A 22 7.65 -8.59 20.53
C LYS A 22 7.78 -7.07 20.52
N HIS A 23 7.68 -6.47 21.71
CA HIS A 23 8.14 -5.11 21.94
C HIS A 23 9.68 -5.09 21.87
N ILE A 24 10.22 -4.20 21.04
CA ILE A 24 11.67 -3.98 20.94
C ILE A 24 12.00 -2.55 21.37
N TYR A 25 13.05 -2.41 22.16
CA TYR A 25 13.64 -1.11 22.46
C TYR A 25 14.85 -0.93 21.56
N VAL A 26 14.83 0.12 20.74
CA VAL A 26 15.88 0.45 19.78
C VAL A 26 16.52 1.77 20.18
N GLY A 27 17.85 1.83 20.09
CA GLY A 27 18.61 3.04 20.42
C GLY A 27 18.69 4.04 19.27
N SER A 28 18.28 3.63 18.06
CA SER A 28 18.27 4.48 16.87
C SER A 28 17.24 4.03 15.83
N THR A 29 16.91 4.93 14.92
CA THR A 29 16.09 4.63 13.74
C THR A 29 16.75 3.59 12.83
N ALA A 30 18.08 3.59 12.72
CA ALA A 30 18.81 2.61 11.91
C ALA A 30 18.65 1.17 12.44
N GLU A 31 18.66 0.99 13.76
CA GLU A 31 18.38 -0.30 14.40
C GLU A 31 16.94 -0.74 14.16
N LEU A 32 15.99 0.19 14.22
CA LEU A 32 14.59 -0.08 13.90
C LEU A 32 14.43 -0.54 12.44
N SER A 33 15.00 0.20 11.48
CA SER A 33 14.96 -0.16 10.07
C SER A 33 15.56 -1.54 9.82
N ARG A 34 16.72 -1.84 10.44
CA ARG A 34 17.35 -3.16 10.31
C ARG A 34 16.47 -4.27 10.87
N TYR A 35 15.86 -4.06 12.04
CA TYR A 35 14.94 -5.03 12.63
C TYR A 35 13.74 -5.29 11.72
N LEU A 36 13.08 -4.22 11.26
CA LEU A 36 11.91 -4.31 10.39
C LEU A 36 12.26 -5.06 9.10
N LEU A 37 13.35 -4.70 8.43
CA LEU A 37 13.80 -5.39 7.20
C LEU A 37 14.15 -6.87 7.41
N THR A 38 14.69 -7.23 8.58
CA THR A 38 15.05 -8.63 8.90
C THR A 38 13.84 -9.49 9.25
N ASN A 39 12.78 -8.88 9.79
CA ASN A 39 11.61 -9.60 10.31
C ASN A 39 10.35 -9.40 9.46
N ALA A 40 10.43 -8.60 8.39
CA ALA A 40 9.39 -8.50 7.38
C ALA A 40 9.16 -9.85 6.73
N ARG A 41 7.90 -10.18 6.51
CA ARG A 41 7.48 -11.37 5.75
C ARG A 41 6.81 -10.90 4.47
N VAL A 42 7.23 -11.47 3.35
CA VAL A 42 6.54 -11.31 2.06
C VAL A 42 5.45 -12.36 2.01
N ASP A 43 4.20 -11.91 2.07
CA ASP A 43 3.03 -12.77 2.01
C ASP A 43 2.61 -13.03 0.55
N GLY A 44 2.93 -12.10 -0.35
CA GLY A 44 2.67 -12.23 -1.78
C GLY A 44 3.35 -11.17 -2.62
N ILE A 45 3.46 -11.45 -3.92
CA ILE A 45 3.86 -10.49 -4.95
C ILE A 45 2.73 -10.49 -5.96
N LEU A 46 2.07 -9.34 -6.12
CA LEU A 46 0.90 -9.14 -6.95
C LEU A 46 1.26 -8.23 -8.14
N SER A 47 0.58 -8.43 -9.26
CA SER A 47 0.68 -7.53 -10.40
C SER A 47 -0.30 -6.36 -10.31
N ASP A 48 -0.14 -5.36 -11.17
CA ASP A 48 -1.08 -4.25 -11.28
C ASP A 48 -2.50 -4.73 -11.61
N GLU A 49 -2.63 -5.78 -12.42
CA GLU A 49 -3.92 -6.36 -12.82
C GLU A 49 -4.66 -7.01 -11.65
N GLU A 50 -3.94 -7.48 -10.62
CA GLU A 50 -4.52 -8.08 -9.42
C GLU A 50 -4.97 -7.02 -8.41
N VAL A 51 -4.27 -5.89 -8.33
CA VAL A 51 -4.49 -4.84 -7.31
C VAL A 51 -5.45 -3.76 -7.79
N THR A 52 -5.28 -3.29 -9.03
CA THR A 52 -6.02 -2.15 -9.60
C THR A 52 -7.54 -2.32 -9.53
N PRO A 53 -8.13 -3.48 -9.88
CA PRO A 53 -9.58 -3.63 -9.85
C PRO A 53 -10.18 -3.51 -8.44
N ASP A 54 -9.47 -3.99 -7.42
CA ASP A 54 -9.98 -3.96 -6.05
C ASP A 54 -9.89 -2.56 -5.45
N VAL A 55 -8.74 -1.89 -5.63
CA VAL A 55 -8.55 -0.48 -5.22
C VAL A 55 -9.55 0.43 -5.93
N THR A 56 -9.74 0.25 -7.24
CA THR A 56 -10.71 1.04 -8.02
C THR A 56 -12.14 0.84 -7.50
N ARG A 57 -12.52 -0.40 -7.16
CA ARG A 57 -13.83 -0.71 -6.61
C ARG A 57 -14.04 -0.06 -5.24
N ALA A 58 -13.03 -0.11 -4.36
CA ALA A 58 -13.08 0.52 -3.05
C ALA A 58 -13.25 2.03 -3.15
N VAL A 59 -12.47 2.69 -4.01
CA VAL A 59 -12.58 4.12 -4.29
C VAL A 59 -13.96 4.47 -4.85
N THR A 60 -14.42 3.74 -5.87
CA THR A 60 -15.73 3.98 -6.50
C THR A 60 -16.86 3.90 -5.48
N ARG A 61 -16.83 2.89 -4.60
CA ARG A 61 -17.85 2.73 -3.55
C ARG A 61 -17.91 3.94 -2.61
N LEU A 62 -16.76 4.43 -2.15
CA LEU A 62 -16.72 5.58 -1.23
C LEU A 62 -17.14 6.89 -1.91
N VAL A 63 -16.79 7.06 -3.19
CA VAL A 63 -17.28 8.18 -4.01
C VAL A 63 -18.80 8.12 -4.17
N ASP A 64 -19.37 6.95 -4.45
CA ASP A 64 -20.82 6.75 -4.56
C ASP A 64 -21.56 6.99 -3.23
N GLU A 65 -20.87 6.78 -2.10
CA GLU A 65 -21.35 7.11 -0.75
C GLU A 65 -21.26 8.62 -0.43
N GLY A 66 -20.70 9.43 -1.33
CA GLY A 66 -20.59 10.88 -1.20
C GLY A 66 -19.43 11.34 -0.31
N VAL A 67 -18.43 10.49 -0.10
CA VAL A 67 -17.21 10.85 0.65
C VAL A 67 -16.35 11.77 -0.21
N ASP A 68 -15.81 12.83 0.41
CA ASP A 68 -14.90 13.76 -0.26
C ASP A 68 -13.63 13.05 -0.75
N TRP A 69 -13.13 13.45 -1.92
CA TRP A 69 -12.03 12.75 -2.60
C TRP A 69 -10.77 12.56 -1.73
N GLU A 70 -10.37 13.58 -0.99
CA GLU A 70 -9.20 13.53 -0.09
C GLU A 70 -9.39 12.46 1.01
N ASP A 71 -10.59 12.37 1.57
CA ASP A 71 -10.95 11.35 2.57
C ASP A 71 -11.04 9.95 1.94
N VAL A 72 -11.50 9.83 0.69
CA VAL A 72 -11.50 8.55 -0.05
C VAL A 72 -10.07 8.02 -0.19
N ILE A 73 -9.16 8.87 -0.68
CA ILE A 73 -7.75 8.49 -0.87
C ILE A 73 -7.11 8.11 0.47
N SER A 74 -7.32 8.90 1.52
CA SER A 74 -6.79 8.60 2.86
C SER A 74 -7.32 7.25 3.37
N GLN A 75 -8.63 7.01 3.27
CA GLN A 75 -9.24 5.77 3.77
C GLN A 75 -8.76 4.54 3.01
N VAL A 76 -8.64 4.62 1.69
CA VAL A 76 -8.15 3.50 0.86
C VAL A 76 -6.66 3.27 1.10
N SER A 77 -5.87 4.35 1.21
CA SER A 77 -4.46 4.28 1.59
C SER A 77 -4.27 3.53 2.90
N ASP A 78 -5.02 3.90 3.94
CA ASP A 78 -4.93 3.29 5.26
C ASP A 78 -5.45 1.85 5.28
N CYS A 79 -6.54 1.57 4.58
CA CYS A 79 -7.17 0.24 4.55
C CYS A 79 -6.26 -0.81 3.89
N TYR A 80 -5.63 -0.46 2.78
CA TYR A 80 -4.76 -1.36 2.01
C TYR A 80 -3.27 -1.24 2.40
N GLY A 81 -2.92 -0.21 3.19
CA GLY A 81 -1.53 0.13 3.50
C GLY A 81 -0.75 0.53 2.25
N ILE A 82 -1.40 1.20 1.30
CA ILE A 82 -0.82 1.71 0.06
C ILE A 82 -0.57 3.21 0.24
N PRO A 83 0.60 3.77 -0.12
CA PRO A 83 0.78 5.22 0.00
C PRO A 83 -0.20 5.99 -0.91
N ALA A 84 -0.77 7.09 -0.40
CA ALA A 84 -1.81 7.89 -1.07
C ALA A 84 -1.50 8.23 -2.54
N ASP A 85 -0.29 8.70 -2.85
CA ASP A 85 0.15 9.03 -4.22
C ASP A 85 -0.05 7.86 -5.21
N PHE A 86 0.10 6.62 -4.74
CA PHE A 86 -0.12 5.44 -5.57
C PHE A 86 -1.59 5.07 -5.68
N VAL A 87 -2.39 5.30 -4.64
CA VAL A 87 -3.85 5.18 -4.75
C VAL A 87 -4.34 6.13 -5.84
N GLU A 88 -3.94 7.40 -5.77
CA GLU A 88 -4.26 8.41 -6.78
C GLU A 88 -3.78 8.00 -8.17
N GLY A 89 -2.57 7.44 -8.28
CA GLY A 89 -2.04 6.96 -9.57
C GLY A 89 -2.77 5.73 -10.14
N ILE A 90 -3.44 4.93 -9.31
CA ILE A 90 -4.28 3.81 -9.77
C ILE A 90 -5.61 4.32 -10.32
N VAL A 91 -6.22 5.29 -9.65
CA VAL A 91 -7.58 5.77 -9.97
C VAL A 91 -7.61 7.00 -10.86
N SER A 92 -6.49 7.71 -11.00
CA SER A 92 -6.35 8.73 -12.03
C SER A 92 -6.38 8.04 -13.39
N PRO A 93 -7.30 8.45 -14.28
CA PRO A 93 -7.38 7.84 -15.59
C PRO A 93 -6.05 8.05 -16.31
N VAL A 94 -5.52 6.99 -16.92
CA VAL A 94 -4.67 7.13 -18.10
C VAL A 94 -5.52 7.88 -19.14
N GLY A 95 -5.36 9.21 -19.21
CA GLY A 95 -6.21 10.07 -20.04
C GLY A 95 -6.06 11.56 -19.74
N ALA A 96 -4.87 12.11 -19.98
CA ALA A 96 -4.66 13.50 -20.39
C ALA A 96 -3.76 13.50 -21.64
#